data_AF-Q1ZVU3-F1
#
_entry.id   AF-Q1ZVU3-F1
#
_cell.length_a   1.000
_cell.length_b   1.000
_cell.length_c   1.000
_cell.angle_alpha   90.00
_cell.angle_beta   90.00
_cell.angle_gamma   90.00
#
_symmetry.space_group_name_H-M   'P 1'
#
loop_
_entity.id
_entity.type
_entity.pdbx_description
1 polymer ?
#
loop_
_entity_poly.entity_id
_entity_poly.type
_entity_poly.pdbx_seq_one_letter_code
_entity_poly.pdbx_strand_id
1 'polypeptide(L)'
;MKTIVLFIFSVCVFLYSNYVTFDHYGKDGVFISKLHVHSQSKGIWNSLIKLKFDHGDYTSDIYLEGSGIDDMAIFRDKGEILSYVDGQYTVHSDLQVLQQAKLINLKEAELYTRLLFASKQNFKPTFKIIYEDRNIFILEIGKNKQVQMFIRQG
;
A
#
# COMPACT_ATOMS: atom_id res chain seq x y z
N MET A 1 21.91 0.17 -44.73
CA MET A 1 22.53 0.74 -43.49
C MET A 1 21.61 1.71 -42.77
N LYS A 2 21.12 2.80 -43.39
CA LYS A 2 20.28 3.82 -42.71
C LYS A 2 19.02 3.26 -42.04
N THR A 3 18.33 2.32 -42.69
CA THR A 3 17.11 1.66 -42.18
C THR A 3 17.37 0.76 -40.98
N ILE A 4 18.51 0.06 -40.95
CA ILE A 4 18.89 -0.83 -39.84
C ILE A 4 19.23 0.01 -38.61
N VAL A 5 19.95 1.12 -38.78
CA VAL A 5 20.28 2.04 -37.68
C VAL A 5 19.02 2.67 -37.09
N LEU A 6 18.07 3.10 -37.94
CA LEU A 6 16.76 3.61 -37.49
C LEU A 6 15.95 2.56 -36.74
N PHE A 7 15.96 1.30 -37.19
CA PHE A 7 15.26 0.21 -36.53
C PHE A 7 15.85 -0.07 -35.14
N ILE A 8 17.18 -0.17 -35.03
CA ILE A 8 17.86 -0.37 -33.74
C ILE A 8 17.59 0.81 -32.79
N PHE A 9 17.69 2.04 -33.29
CA PHE A 9 17.40 3.23 -32.49
C PHE A 9 15.95 3.23 -31.98
N SER A 10 14.98 2.88 -32.84
CA SER A 10 13.57 2.77 -32.46
C SER A 10 13.34 1.72 -31.38
N VAL A 11 13.98 0.54 -31.51
CA VAL A 11 13.91 -0.51 -30.49
C VAL A 11 14.53 -0.04 -29.17
N CYS A 12 15.69 0.61 -29.20
CA CYS A 12 16.32 1.15 -27.99
C CYS A 12 15.45 2.21 -27.31
N VAL A 13 14.86 3.14 -28.07
CA VAL A 13 13.94 4.16 -27.54
C VAL A 13 12.68 3.52 -26.99
N PHE A 14 12.13 2.50 -27.66
CA PHE A 14 10.95 1.77 -27.18
C PHE A 14 11.24 1.02 -25.88
N LEU A 15 12.37 0.31 -25.80
CA LEU A 15 12.79 -0.41 -24.59
C LEU A 15 13.09 0.54 -23.45
N TYR A 16 13.77 1.66 -23.72
CA TYR A 16 14.05 2.68 -22.72
C TYR A 16 12.76 3.36 -22.24
N SER A 17 11.85 3.70 -23.16
CA SER A 17 10.54 4.27 -22.80
C SER A 17 9.72 3.30 -21.96
N ASN A 18 9.71 2.01 -22.29
CA ASN A 18 9.05 1.01 -21.46
C ASN A 18 9.73 0.89 -20.11
N TYR A 19 11.05 0.83 -20.05
CA TYR A 19 11.81 0.78 -18.80
C TYR A 19 11.49 1.98 -17.90
N VAL A 20 11.56 3.20 -18.44
CA VAL A 20 11.20 4.43 -17.69
C VAL A 20 9.73 4.42 -17.30
N THR A 21 8.81 3.93 -18.14
CA THR A 21 7.39 3.83 -17.79
C THR A 21 7.14 2.77 -16.71
N PHE A 22 7.93 1.69 -16.68
CA PHE A 22 7.87 0.63 -15.67
C PHE A 22 8.52 1.06 -14.34
N ASP A 23 9.63 1.78 -14.41
CA ASP A 23 10.40 2.26 -13.25
C ASP A 23 9.72 3.50 -12.63
N HIS A 24 9.10 4.33 -13.46
CA HIS A 24 8.37 5.55 -13.08
C HIS A 24 6.87 5.43 -13.37
N TYR A 25 6.24 4.26 -13.12
CA TYR A 25 4.78 4.21 -12.97
C TYR A 25 4.42 5.27 -11.93
N GLY A 26 3.86 6.40 -12.36
CA GLY A 26 3.92 7.75 -11.75
C GLY A 26 3.44 7.92 -10.32
N LYS A 27 3.99 7.12 -9.41
CA LYS A 27 3.57 6.91 -8.04
C LYS A 27 4.57 7.45 -7.05
N ASP A 28 5.77 7.83 -7.47
CA ASP A 28 6.71 8.47 -6.57
C ASP A 28 6.06 9.69 -5.91
N GLY A 29 6.09 9.68 -4.59
CA GLY A 29 5.37 10.65 -3.80
C GLY A 29 4.82 10.07 -2.51
N VAL A 30 4.20 10.96 -1.75
CA VAL A 30 3.58 10.66 -0.47
C VAL A 30 2.08 10.69 -0.63
N PHE A 31 1.40 9.70 -0.09
CA PHE A 31 -0.04 9.56 -0.12
C PHE A 31 -0.57 9.30 1.28
N ILE A 32 -1.78 9.74 1.53
CA ILE A 32 -2.48 9.49 2.78
C ILE A 32 -3.82 8.82 2.54
N SER A 33 -4.14 7.87 3.40
CA SER A 33 -5.50 7.35 3.57
C SER A 33 -5.94 7.61 5.00
N LYS A 34 -7.16 8.13 5.16
CA LYS A 34 -7.80 8.31 6.46
C LYS A 34 -9.10 7.53 6.45
N LEU A 35 -9.28 6.65 7.42
CA LEU A 35 -10.48 5.87 7.57
C LEU A 35 -11.00 6.00 8.99
N HIS A 36 -12.26 6.40 9.10
CA HIS A 36 -13.01 6.41 10.36
C HIS A 36 -14.11 5.37 10.26
N VAL A 37 -14.08 4.36 11.13
CA VAL A 37 -15.04 3.25 11.13
C VAL A 37 -15.86 3.32 12.41
N HIS A 38 -17.17 3.42 12.25
CA HIS A 38 -18.13 3.26 13.34
C HIS A 38 -18.84 1.93 13.19
N SER A 39 -18.72 1.06 14.19
CA SER A 39 -19.43 -0.21 14.25
C SER A 39 -19.98 -0.45 15.64
N GLN A 40 -21.25 -0.84 15.71
CA GLN A 40 -21.89 -1.21 16.99
C GLN A 40 -21.25 -2.45 17.62
N SER A 41 -20.70 -3.36 16.81
CA SER A 41 -20.10 -4.62 17.30
C SER A 41 -18.57 -4.59 17.35
N LYS A 42 -17.91 -3.70 16.60
CA LYS A 42 -16.45 -3.61 16.50
C LYS A 42 -15.86 -2.32 17.07
N GLY A 43 -16.69 -1.46 17.66
CA GLY A 43 -16.26 -0.19 18.23
C GLY A 43 -15.97 0.91 17.21
N ILE A 44 -15.35 1.97 17.68
CA ILE A 44 -14.94 3.13 16.89
C ILE A 44 -13.44 3.03 16.61
N TRP A 45 -13.05 3.20 15.35
CA TRP A 45 -11.65 3.12 14.91
C TRP A 45 -11.29 4.30 14.01
N ASN A 46 -10.11 4.86 14.26
CA ASN A 46 -9.44 5.74 13.32
C ASN A 46 -8.18 5.06 12.81
N SER A 47 -8.01 5.07 11.50
CA SER A 47 -6.78 4.67 10.85
C SER A 47 -6.27 5.81 9.97
N LEU A 48 -5.00 6.12 10.12
CA LEU A 48 -4.25 6.97 9.20
C LEU A 48 -3.14 6.11 8.60
N ILE A 49 -3.07 6.07 7.28
CA ILE A 49 -2.00 5.38 6.55
C ILE A 49 -1.25 6.43 5.76
N LYS A 50 0.07 6.52 5.97
CA LYS A 50 0.98 7.34 5.18
C LYS A 50 1.84 6.43 4.32
N LEU A 51 1.62 6.48 3.02
CA LEU A 51 2.32 5.66 2.04
C LEU A 51 3.29 6.54 1.25
N LYS A 52 4.56 6.14 1.20
CA LYS A 52 5.56 6.72 0.32
C LYS A 52 5.97 5.67 -0.71
N PHE A 53 5.95 6.04 -1.98
CA PHE A 53 6.62 5.28 -3.04
C PHE A 53 7.90 5.99 -3.46
N ASP A 54 8.93 5.20 -3.74
CA ASP A 54 10.25 5.66 -4.15
C ASP A 54 10.88 4.60 -5.06
N HIS A 55 10.82 4.80 -6.38
CA HIS A 55 11.46 3.93 -7.38
C HIS A 55 11.10 2.44 -7.24
N GLY A 56 9.81 2.12 -7.18
CA GLY A 56 9.32 0.73 -7.09
C GLY A 56 9.26 0.15 -5.66
N ASP A 57 9.98 0.77 -4.72
CA ASP A 57 9.83 0.48 -3.30
C ASP A 57 8.71 1.30 -2.67
N TYR A 58 8.14 0.78 -1.59
CA TYR A 58 7.19 1.51 -0.77
C TYR A 58 7.46 1.39 0.73
N THR A 59 7.07 2.44 1.45
CA THR A 59 6.99 2.43 2.91
C THR A 59 5.63 2.97 3.33
N SER A 60 4.92 2.21 4.16
CA SER A 60 3.58 2.54 4.65
C SER A 60 3.59 2.59 6.18
N ASP A 61 3.39 3.77 6.75
CA ASP A 61 3.18 3.94 8.20
C ASP A 61 1.69 3.91 8.49
N ILE A 62 1.25 2.94 9.30
CA ILE A 62 -0.14 2.73 9.70
C ILE A 62 -0.28 3.13 11.16
N TYR A 63 -1.03 4.19 11.40
CA TYR A 63 -1.43 4.66 12.73
C TYR A 63 -2.85 4.18 12.99
N LEU A 64 -3.06 3.56 14.15
CA LEU A 64 -4.34 2.98 14.52
C LEU A 64 -4.69 3.33 15.96
N GLU A 65 -5.89 3.87 16.16
CA GLU A 65 -6.47 4.16 17.48
C GLU A 65 -7.95 3.74 17.49
N GLY A 66 -8.47 3.30 18.63
CA GLY A 66 -9.87 2.88 18.72
C GLY A 66 -10.23 2.16 20.00
N SER A 67 -11.52 1.81 20.13
CA SER A 67 -12.15 1.33 21.38
C SER A 67 -11.55 0.04 21.96
N GLY A 68 -10.83 -0.75 21.16
CA GLY A 68 -10.25 -2.02 21.61
C GLY A 68 -8.86 -1.94 22.26
N ILE A 69 -8.20 -0.78 22.20
CA ILE A 69 -6.81 -0.58 22.65
C ILE A 69 -6.69 0.69 23.51
N ASP A 70 -5.66 0.76 24.36
CA ASP A 70 -5.49 1.86 25.34
C ASP A 70 -4.77 3.10 24.80
N ASP A 71 -4.03 2.95 23.71
CA ASP A 71 -3.26 4.01 23.07
C ASP A 71 -3.15 3.75 21.55
N MET A 72 -2.54 4.66 20.82
CA MET A 72 -2.24 4.51 19.41
C MET A 72 -1.21 3.40 19.18
N ALA A 73 -1.55 2.47 18.29
CA ALA A 73 -0.62 1.50 17.73
C ALA A 73 -0.03 2.03 16.42
N ILE A 74 1.26 1.78 16.20
CA ILE A 74 1.98 2.19 15.00
C ILE A 74 2.62 0.96 14.36
N PHE A 75 2.34 0.77 13.08
CA PHE A 75 2.95 -0.26 12.25
C PHE A 75 3.67 0.40 11.08
N ARG A 76 4.71 -0.27 10.58
CA ARG A 76 5.41 0.12 9.36
C ARG A 76 5.49 -1.08 8.44
N ASP A 77 4.96 -0.96 7.25
CA ASP A 77 5.11 -1.93 6.18
C ASP A 77 6.14 -1.39 5.18
N LYS A 78 7.19 -2.16 4.92
CA LYS A 78 8.14 -1.88 3.85
C LYS A 78 8.05 -2.96 2.81
N GLY A 79 8.14 -2.58 1.54
CA GLY A 79 8.01 -3.56 0.49
C GLY A 79 8.48 -3.09 -0.86
N GLU A 80 8.51 -4.05 -1.78
CA GLU A 80 8.90 -3.86 -3.18
C GLU A 80 7.76 -4.34 -4.07
N ILE A 81 7.49 -3.59 -5.13
CA ILE A 81 6.57 -3.99 -6.18
C ILE A 81 7.25 -5.04 -7.08
N LEU A 82 6.81 -6.30 -6.98
CA LEU A 82 7.41 -7.41 -7.72
C LEU A 82 6.90 -7.50 -9.16
N SER A 83 5.62 -7.20 -9.38
CA SER A 83 5.00 -7.29 -10.71
C SER A 83 3.72 -6.47 -10.81
N TYR A 84 3.41 -6.07 -12.04
CA TYR A 84 2.14 -5.45 -12.42
C TYR A 84 1.55 -6.17 -13.63
N VAL A 85 0.43 -6.88 -13.43
CA VAL A 85 -0.27 -7.63 -14.48
C VAL A 85 -1.78 -7.44 -14.30
N ASP A 86 -2.50 -7.11 -15.37
CA ASP A 86 -3.96 -6.96 -15.38
C ASP A 86 -4.53 -6.04 -14.26
N GLY A 87 -3.85 -4.94 -13.96
CA GLY A 87 -4.26 -4.00 -12.92
C GLY A 87 -3.95 -4.46 -11.49
N GLN A 88 -3.22 -5.57 -11.32
CA GLN A 88 -2.85 -6.15 -10.03
C GLN A 88 -1.36 -6.01 -9.76
N TYR A 89 -1.04 -5.49 -8.59
CA TYR A 89 0.29 -5.46 -8.02
C TYR A 89 0.50 -6.66 -7.11
N THR A 90 1.57 -7.40 -7.39
CA THR A 90 2.13 -8.33 -6.41
C THR A 90 3.24 -7.60 -5.69
N VAL A 91 3.19 -7.55 -4.36
CA VAL A 91 4.25 -6.92 -3.58
C VAL A 91 4.83 -7.91 -2.58
N HIS A 92 6.12 -7.73 -2.30
CA HIS A 92 6.69 -8.26 -1.08
C HIS A 92 6.47 -7.23 0.03
N SER A 93 6.03 -7.67 1.20
CA SER A 93 5.69 -6.81 2.34
C SER A 93 6.39 -7.36 3.58
N ASP A 94 7.00 -6.45 4.33
CA ASP A 94 7.58 -6.66 5.65
C ASP A 94 6.89 -5.72 6.63
N LEU A 95 5.82 -6.21 7.25
CA LEU A 95 5.04 -5.49 8.23
C LEU A 95 5.67 -5.63 9.62
N GLN A 96 6.12 -4.52 10.17
CA GLN A 96 6.75 -4.43 11.48
C GLN A 96 5.89 -3.62 12.45
N VAL A 97 5.97 -3.95 13.73
CA VAL A 97 5.31 -3.18 14.79
C VAL A 97 6.32 -2.18 15.35
N LEU A 98 6.03 -0.89 15.20
CA LEU A 98 6.85 0.18 15.78
C LEU A 98 6.42 0.53 17.19
N GLN A 99 5.10 0.53 17.44
CA GLN A 99 4.51 0.79 18.74
C GLN A 99 3.31 -0.12 18.96
N GLN A 100 3.35 -0.91 20.03
CA GLN A 100 2.24 -1.74 20.47
C GLN A 100 1.35 -0.95 21.43
N ALA A 101 0.04 -1.18 21.34
CA ALA A 101 -0.92 -0.74 22.33
C ALA A 101 -1.38 -1.95 23.17
N LYS A 102 -1.79 -1.70 24.42
CA LYS A 102 -2.36 -2.74 25.27
C LYS A 102 -3.78 -3.03 24.79
N LEU A 103 -4.11 -4.31 24.73
CA LEU A 103 -5.45 -4.76 24.42
C LEU A 103 -6.38 -4.51 25.63
N ILE A 104 -7.42 -3.70 25.44
CA ILE A 104 -8.48 -3.50 26.44
C ILE A 104 -9.65 -4.45 26.17
N ASN A 105 -10.09 -4.55 24.91
CA ASN A 105 -11.25 -5.36 24.53
C ASN A 105 -10.98 -6.13 23.23
N LEU A 106 -10.85 -7.45 23.33
CA LEU A 106 -10.55 -8.33 22.20
C LEU A 106 -11.62 -8.28 21.10
N LYS A 107 -12.91 -8.15 21.45
CA LYS A 107 -14.00 -8.15 20.47
C LYS A 107 -13.97 -6.89 19.60
N GLU A 108 -13.60 -5.77 20.19
CA GLU A 108 -13.51 -4.48 19.49
C GLU A 108 -12.17 -4.32 18.77
N ALA A 109 -11.10 -4.96 19.24
CA ALA A 109 -9.74 -4.88 18.70
C ALA A 109 -9.44 -5.76 17.47
N GLU A 110 -10.45 -6.16 16.69
CA GLU A 110 -10.25 -7.05 15.53
C GLU A 110 -9.23 -6.50 14.53
N LEU A 111 -9.29 -5.19 14.23
CA LEU A 111 -8.39 -4.56 13.27
C LEU A 111 -6.93 -4.54 13.77
N TYR A 112 -6.74 -4.17 15.04
CA TYR A 112 -5.43 -4.17 15.70
C TYR A 112 -4.84 -5.58 15.75
N THR A 113 -5.62 -6.57 16.22
CA THR A 113 -5.15 -7.94 16.35
C THR A 113 -4.82 -8.58 15.00
N ARG A 114 -5.55 -8.24 13.92
CA ARG A 114 -5.19 -8.64 12.56
C ARG A 114 -3.83 -8.10 12.12
N LEU A 115 -3.55 -6.82 12.35
CA LEU A 115 -2.25 -6.22 12.00
C LEU A 115 -1.11 -6.81 12.84
N LEU A 116 -1.33 -7.00 14.15
CA LEU A 116 -0.36 -7.62 15.05
C LEU A 116 -0.08 -9.08 14.69
N PHE A 117 -1.05 -9.80 14.15
CA PHE A 117 -0.85 -11.16 13.66
C PHE A 117 -0.13 -11.16 12.31
N ALA A 118 -0.54 -10.27 11.39
CA ALA A 118 0.10 -10.12 10.09
C ALA A 118 1.58 -9.72 10.23
N SER A 119 1.95 -8.90 11.21
CA SER A 119 3.35 -8.52 11.43
C SER A 119 4.25 -9.64 11.95
N LYS A 120 3.65 -10.75 12.42
CA LYS A 120 4.37 -11.95 12.85
C LYS A 120 4.44 -13.01 11.75
N GLN A 121 3.80 -12.76 10.61
CA GLN A 121 3.77 -13.67 9.48
C GLN A 121 4.41 -13.00 8.27
N ASN A 122 5.24 -13.74 7.54
CA ASN A 122 5.73 -13.28 6.23
C ASN A 122 4.60 -13.38 5.21
N PHE A 123 3.68 -12.41 5.26
CA PHE A 123 2.52 -12.33 4.38
C PHE A 123 2.92 -11.67 3.06
N LYS A 124 2.40 -12.19 1.94
CA LYS A 124 2.54 -11.59 0.61
C LYS A 124 1.16 -11.11 0.15
N PRO A 125 0.77 -9.86 0.42
CA PRO A 125 -0.51 -9.35 -0.03
C PRO A 125 -0.53 -9.15 -1.54
N THR A 126 -1.71 -9.36 -2.13
CA THR A 126 -2.01 -8.89 -3.49
C THR A 126 -2.83 -7.62 -3.38
N PHE A 127 -2.45 -6.61 -4.16
CA PHE A 127 -3.13 -5.34 -4.25
C PHE A 127 -3.66 -5.15 -5.66
N LYS A 128 -4.93 -4.77 -5.80
CA LYS A 128 -5.51 -4.45 -7.11
C LYS A 128 -5.86 -2.98 -7.18
N ILE A 129 -5.39 -2.28 -8.21
CA ILE A 129 -5.86 -0.92 -8.47
C ILE A 129 -7.27 -1.01 -9.06
N ILE A 130 -8.21 -0.39 -8.37
CA ILE A 130 -9.57 -0.20 -8.86
C ILE A 130 -9.66 1.08 -9.69
N TYR A 131 -8.95 2.12 -9.25
CA TYR A 131 -8.95 3.44 -9.88
C TYR A 131 -7.62 4.14 -9.62
N GLU A 132 -7.12 4.88 -10.61
CA GLU A 132 -5.89 5.65 -10.52
C GLU A 132 -6.01 6.96 -11.32
N ASP A 133 -5.61 8.04 -10.69
CA ASP A 133 -5.38 9.36 -11.27
C ASP A 133 -4.15 9.99 -10.58
N ARG A 134 -3.64 11.11 -11.10
CA ARG A 134 -2.39 11.75 -10.67
C ARG A 134 -2.31 12.04 -9.17
N ASN A 135 -3.44 12.30 -8.53
CA ASN A 135 -3.52 12.70 -7.13
C ASN A 135 -4.32 11.73 -6.25
N ILE A 136 -4.99 10.73 -6.83
CA ILE A 136 -5.87 9.83 -6.10
C ILE A 136 -5.74 8.43 -6.68
N PHE A 137 -5.64 7.42 -5.82
CA PHE A 137 -5.80 6.04 -6.25
C PHE A 137 -6.60 5.24 -5.24
N ILE A 138 -7.26 4.19 -5.72
CA ILE A 138 -8.08 3.29 -4.93
C ILE A 138 -7.55 1.86 -5.09
N LEU A 139 -7.21 1.24 -3.96
CA LEU A 139 -6.72 -0.13 -3.89
C LEU A 139 -7.75 -1.06 -3.27
N GLU A 140 -7.87 -2.25 -3.83
CA GLU A 140 -8.42 -3.43 -3.18
C GLU A 140 -7.27 -4.24 -2.57
N ILE A 141 -7.37 -4.54 -1.27
CA ILE A 141 -6.33 -5.21 -0.48
C ILE A 141 -6.76 -6.63 -0.11
N GLY A 142 -6.00 -7.61 -0.57
CA GLY A 142 -6.12 -9.01 -0.17
C GLY A 142 -7.44 -9.68 -0.53
N LYS A 143 -7.64 -10.91 -0.04
CA LYS A 143 -8.82 -11.74 -0.38
C LYS A 143 -10.14 -11.22 0.18
N ASN A 144 -10.08 -10.37 1.21
CA ASN A 144 -11.27 -9.79 1.85
C ASN A 144 -11.82 -8.56 1.11
N LYS A 145 -11.23 -8.20 -0.03
CA LYS A 145 -11.64 -7.06 -0.87
C LYS A 145 -11.76 -5.75 -0.09
N GLN A 146 -10.82 -5.51 0.81
CA GLN A 146 -10.83 -4.26 1.57
C GLN A 146 -10.43 -3.12 0.64
N VAL A 147 -11.33 -2.16 0.43
CA VAL A 147 -11.08 -1.03 -0.45
C VAL A 147 -10.53 0.14 0.36
N GLN A 148 -9.43 0.74 -0.09
CA GLN A 148 -8.84 1.93 0.50
C GLN A 148 -8.54 2.97 -0.58
N MET A 149 -8.91 4.22 -0.29
CA MET A 149 -8.61 5.37 -1.13
C MET A 149 -7.42 6.13 -0.54
N PHE A 150 -6.48 6.49 -1.40
CA PHE A 150 -5.28 7.26 -1.07
C PHE A 150 -5.29 8.55 -1.86
N ILE A 151 -4.87 9.63 -1.20
CA ILE A 151 -4.78 10.96 -1.78
C ILE A 151 -3.33 11.44 -1.66
N ARG A 152 -2.76 11.92 -2.77
CA ARG A 152 -1.40 12.45 -2.82
C ARG A 152 -1.29 13.69 -1.94
N GLN A 153 -0.22 13.76 -1.16
CA GLN A 153 0.20 14.99 -0.50
C GLN A 153 1.15 15.73 -1.42
N GLY A 154 0.79 16.98 -1.75
CA GLY A 154 1.60 17.91 -2.53
C GLY A 154 2.66 18.60 -1.70
#